data_AF-A0A2E8EH16-F1
#
_entry.id   AF-A0A2E8EH16-F1
#
_cell.length_a   1.000
_cell.length_b   1.000
_cell.length_c   1.000
_cell.angle_alpha   90.00
_cell.angle_beta   90.00
_cell.angle_gamma   90.00
#
_symmetry.space_group_name_H-M   'P 1'
#
loop_
_entity.id
_entity.type
_entity.pdbx_description
1 polymer ?
#
loop_
_entity_poly.entity_id
_entity_poly.type
_entity_poly.pdbx_seq_one_letter_code
_entity_poly.pdbx_strand_id
1 'polypeptide(L)'
;MINIEENQKRGLARLMSPSLVIMILTHTLVHAAGNMRDTLFPLLKMEFSLTNQQIGLIVAIPSLLQFLFSVPSGIISDRFGAKKLIGASIVIAAAGAFLGSVSMTPLMFIVASTLLTLNSTLYHPPAQSYVSDIASPQDRSRVLGIWFTGGTTGVSLGPLSITILMGVLAFTWRQIYSFWVIPILLGLVGLYFLKPPTEMVEKEIRKSWENEETVDTLLNSNMILLLISGTVRRFGGGLSAGFMTIWLAESQGWNISQIGLMLAVGSLVGLVASPLGGELAYRYGDKKLFGFTLFGSYAFFALAFFLKGYWPFMLAYIIHRFFGILGMPASMTLTSKLSPPKQRGVGFALSSIPENVMRPVAAILAAVIADTYGLYPIFITTSAIYFIGLGIFHFGVRIEE
;
A
#
# COMPACT_ATOMS: atom_id res chain seq x y z
N MET A 1 -36.01 25.93 0.11
CA MET A 1 -34.61 25.99 -0.37
C MET A 1 -33.70 26.36 0.80
N ILE A 2 -33.50 25.40 1.71
CA ILE A 2 -32.68 25.61 2.92
C ILE A 2 -31.23 25.32 2.54
N ASN A 3 -30.41 26.38 2.53
CA ASN A 3 -28.95 26.42 2.61
C ASN A 3 -28.16 25.14 2.28
N ILE A 4 -27.99 24.86 0.98
CA ILE A 4 -27.00 23.89 0.49
C ILE A 4 -25.57 24.48 0.59
N GLU A 5 -25.42 25.81 0.45
CA GLU A 5 -24.11 26.50 0.53
C GLU A 5 -23.57 26.61 1.95
N GLU A 6 -24.42 26.74 2.97
CA GLU A 6 -23.97 26.84 4.37
C GLU A 6 -23.53 25.47 4.93
N ASN A 7 -24.09 24.38 4.39
CA ASN A 7 -23.70 23.00 4.75
C ASN A 7 -22.36 22.58 4.11
N GLN A 8 -21.95 23.21 3.00
CA GLN A 8 -20.63 23.02 2.39
C GLN A 8 -19.50 23.77 3.15
N LYS A 9 -19.83 24.83 3.91
CA LYS A 9 -18.85 25.64 4.66
C LYS A 9 -18.42 25.05 6.01
N ARG A 10 -19.11 24.03 6.54
CA ARG A 10 -18.67 23.29 7.74
C ARG A 10 -17.76 22.13 7.32
N GLY A 11 -16.48 22.45 7.10
CA GLY A 11 -15.46 21.59 6.49
C GLY A 11 -15.13 20.28 7.22
N LEU A 12 -14.03 19.63 6.79
CA LEU A 12 -13.52 18.31 7.22
C LEU A 12 -13.65 17.99 8.73
N ALA A 13 -13.58 18.99 9.60
CA ALA A 13 -13.73 18.85 11.05
C ALA A 13 -15.06 18.19 11.49
N ARG A 14 -16.15 18.34 10.72
CA ARG A 14 -17.44 17.69 11.04
C ARG A 14 -17.39 16.17 10.81
N LEU A 15 -16.49 15.68 9.95
CA LEU A 15 -16.34 14.26 9.63
C LEU A 15 -15.43 13.51 10.63
N MET A 16 -14.68 14.25 11.46
CA MET A 16 -13.71 13.73 12.42
C MET A 16 -14.41 13.21 13.70
N SER A 17 -15.12 12.09 13.58
CA SER A 17 -15.67 11.40 14.75
C SER A 17 -14.54 10.78 15.60
N PRO A 18 -14.73 10.61 16.93
CA PRO A 18 -13.74 9.92 17.77
C PRO A 18 -13.38 8.52 17.27
N SER A 19 -14.37 7.78 16.74
CA SER A 19 -14.15 6.48 16.11
C SER A 19 -13.26 6.58 14.88
N LEU A 20 -13.46 7.58 14.02
CA LEU A 20 -12.62 7.79 12.84
C LEU A 20 -11.17 8.10 13.25
N VAL A 21 -10.97 8.94 14.27
CA VAL A 21 -9.63 9.25 14.81
C VAL A 21 -8.93 7.99 15.32
N ILE A 22 -9.62 7.15 16.07
CA ILE A 22 -9.09 5.85 16.54
C ILE A 22 -8.69 4.97 15.34
N MET A 23 -9.51 4.93 14.30
CA MET A 23 -9.21 4.15 13.10
C MET A 23 -8.00 4.70 12.34
N ILE A 24 -7.84 6.02 12.21
CA ILE A 24 -6.64 6.65 11.62
C ILE A 24 -5.39 6.29 12.44
N LEU A 25 -5.47 6.41 13.76
CA LEU A 25 -4.35 6.14 14.66
C LEU A 25 -3.94 4.66 14.61
N THR A 26 -4.88 3.73 14.75
CA THR A 26 -4.57 2.30 14.65
C THR A 26 -3.97 1.94 13.29
N HIS A 27 -4.51 2.50 12.19
CA HIS A 27 -3.98 2.29 10.83
C HIS A 27 -2.54 2.79 10.69
N THR A 28 -2.25 3.96 11.26
CA THR A 28 -0.89 4.54 11.31
C THR A 28 0.07 3.62 12.05
N LEU A 29 -0.33 3.18 13.25
CA LEU A 29 0.54 2.44 14.16
C LEU A 29 0.90 1.06 13.61
N VAL A 30 -0.07 0.31 13.06
CA VAL A 30 0.18 -1.06 12.56
C VAL A 30 1.10 -1.09 11.33
N HIS A 31 1.13 -0.02 10.53
CA HIS A 31 1.98 0.01 9.32
C HIS A 31 3.41 0.45 9.59
N ALA A 32 3.70 1.19 10.65
CA ALA A 32 5.02 1.77 10.86
C ALA A 32 6.14 0.72 10.89
N ALA A 33 6.03 -0.28 11.77
CA ALA A 33 7.05 -1.33 11.90
C ALA A 33 7.20 -2.19 10.63
N GLY A 34 6.10 -2.53 9.96
CA GLY A 34 6.12 -3.35 8.75
C GLY A 34 6.83 -2.68 7.57
N ASN A 35 6.81 -1.34 7.51
CA ASN A 35 7.43 -0.57 6.43
C ASN A 35 8.89 -0.18 6.68
N MET A 36 9.48 -0.56 7.83
CA MET A 36 10.91 -0.41 8.07
C MET A 36 11.76 -1.35 7.20
N ARG A 37 11.24 -2.56 6.92
CA ARG A 37 11.97 -3.67 6.31
C ARG A 37 12.70 -3.29 5.03
N ASP A 38 12.01 -2.62 4.11
CA ASP A 38 12.56 -2.34 2.78
C ASP A 38 13.77 -1.38 2.84
N THR A 39 13.81 -0.50 3.86
CA THR A 39 14.97 0.35 4.15
C THR A 39 16.15 -0.46 4.63
N LEU A 40 15.90 -1.51 5.44
CA LEU A 40 16.90 -2.29 6.15
C LEU A 40 17.60 -3.36 5.30
N PHE A 41 17.12 -3.68 4.10
CA PHE A 41 17.71 -4.76 3.30
C PHE A 41 19.23 -4.68 3.09
N PRO A 42 19.84 -3.52 2.80
CA PRO A 42 21.29 -3.44 2.68
C PRO A 42 22.02 -3.83 3.97
N LEU A 43 21.48 -3.38 5.11
CA LEU A 43 22.05 -3.66 6.43
C LEU A 43 21.87 -5.14 6.80
N LEU A 44 20.68 -5.70 6.57
CA LEU A 44 20.40 -7.13 6.81
C LEU A 44 21.25 -8.02 5.92
N LYS A 45 21.47 -7.63 4.66
CA LYS A 45 22.34 -8.34 3.72
C LYS A 45 23.77 -8.42 4.24
N MET A 46 24.30 -7.31 4.73
CA MET A 46 25.64 -7.25 5.32
C MET A 46 25.71 -8.03 6.64
N GLU A 47 24.82 -7.74 7.59
CA GLU A 47 24.86 -8.29 8.95
C GLU A 47 24.68 -9.81 8.97
N PHE A 48 23.74 -10.34 8.20
CA PHE A 48 23.51 -11.77 8.10
C PHE A 48 24.26 -12.45 6.94
N SER A 49 25.15 -11.73 6.25
CA SER A 49 25.92 -12.23 5.11
C SER A 49 25.03 -12.91 4.06
N LEU A 50 23.93 -12.25 3.69
CA LEU A 50 22.91 -12.83 2.82
C LEU A 50 23.32 -12.78 1.35
N THR A 51 23.00 -13.86 0.66
CA THR A 51 22.95 -13.91 -0.80
C THR A 51 21.76 -13.12 -1.35
N ASN A 52 21.79 -12.74 -2.64
CA ASN A 52 20.66 -12.08 -3.28
C ASN A 52 19.41 -13.00 -3.30
N GLN A 53 19.58 -14.32 -3.43
CA GLN A 53 18.49 -15.29 -3.34
C GLN A 53 17.81 -15.25 -1.97
N GLN A 54 18.59 -15.16 -0.89
CA GLN A 54 18.04 -15.04 0.46
C GLN A 54 17.27 -13.73 0.65
N ILE A 55 17.74 -12.62 0.09
CA ILE A 55 16.96 -11.36 0.04
C ILE A 55 15.65 -11.57 -0.73
N GLY A 56 15.70 -12.21 -1.89
CA GLY A 56 14.51 -12.55 -2.67
C GLY A 56 13.49 -13.35 -1.85
N LEU A 57 13.95 -14.32 -1.04
CA LEU A 57 13.08 -15.09 -0.14
C LEU A 57 12.51 -14.25 1.01
N ILE A 58 13.30 -13.34 1.60
CA ILE A 58 12.82 -12.42 2.66
C ILE A 58 11.70 -11.51 2.13
N VAL A 59 11.76 -11.12 0.85
CA VAL A 59 10.68 -10.36 0.19
C VAL A 59 9.51 -11.28 -0.16
N ALA A 60 9.78 -12.46 -0.72
CA ALA A 60 8.77 -13.33 -1.31
C ALA A 60 7.90 -14.05 -0.28
N ILE A 61 8.48 -14.61 0.78
CA ILE A 61 7.75 -15.44 1.76
C ILE A 61 6.62 -14.66 2.45
N PRO A 62 6.86 -13.45 3.00
CA PRO A 62 5.80 -12.66 3.62
C PRO A 62 4.66 -12.34 2.64
N SER A 63 4.97 -11.97 1.40
CA SER A 63 3.96 -11.65 0.38
C SER A 63 3.18 -12.89 -0.08
N LEU A 64 3.84 -14.04 -0.21
CA LEU A 64 3.18 -15.30 -0.55
C LEU A 64 2.22 -15.73 0.56
N LEU A 65 2.64 -15.64 1.82
CA LEU A 65 1.75 -15.93 2.95
C LEU A 65 0.63 -14.90 3.03
N GLN A 66 0.89 -13.61 2.77
CA GLN A 66 -0.16 -12.59 2.66
C GLN A 66 -1.23 -12.98 1.63
N PHE A 67 -0.80 -13.44 0.45
CA PHE A 67 -1.69 -13.93 -0.60
C PHE A 67 -2.53 -15.11 -0.10
N LEU A 68 -1.89 -16.16 0.43
CA LEU A 68 -2.57 -17.38 0.88
C LEU A 68 -3.59 -17.12 1.99
N PHE A 69 -3.29 -16.17 2.89
CA PHE A 69 -4.18 -15.83 4.01
C PHE A 69 -5.21 -14.75 3.69
N SER A 70 -5.17 -14.14 2.50
CA SER A 70 -6.12 -13.08 2.10
C SER A 70 -7.57 -13.56 1.92
N VAL A 71 -7.78 -14.80 1.46
CA VAL A 71 -9.12 -15.38 1.31
C VAL A 71 -9.68 -15.83 2.67
N PRO A 72 -8.93 -16.60 3.50
CA PRO A 72 -9.40 -16.96 4.84
C PRO A 72 -9.73 -15.75 5.74
N SER A 73 -8.96 -14.66 5.65
CA SER A 73 -9.19 -13.49 6.51
C SER A 73 -10.55 -12.83 6.26
N GLY A 74 -11.04 -12.83 5.01
CA GLY A 74 -12.37 -12.35 4.67
C GLY A 74 -13.47 -13.16 5.36
N ILE A 75 -13.39 -14.50 5.29
CA ILE A 75 -14.37 -15.41 5.92
C ILE A 75 -14.36 -15.27 7.45
N ILE A 76 -13.18 -15.08 8.04
CA ILE A 76 -13.04 -14.86 9.48
C ILE A 76 -13.65 -13.50 9.88
N SER A 77 -13.56 -12.48 9.04
CA SER A 77 -14.16 -11.15 9.27
C SER A 77 -15.66 -11.20 9.49
N ASP A 78 -16.35 -11.99 8.68
CA ASP A 78 -17.80 -12.10 8.75
C ASP A 78 -18.28 -12.82 10.03
N ARG A 79 -17.40 -13.62 10.66
CA ARG A 79 -17.75 -14.41 11.88
C ARG A 79 -17.43 -13.71 13.19
N PHE A 80 -16.31 -13.00 13.28
CA PHE A 80 -15.78 -12.51 14.56
C PHE A 80 -16.00 -11.01 14.81
N GLY A 81 -16.44 -10.27 13.79
CA GLY A 81 -16.72 -8.84 13.88
C GLY A 81 -15.46 -7.96 13.87
N ALA A 82 -15.62 -6.72 13.39
CA ALA A 82 -14.49 -5.85 13.06
C ALA A 82 -13.55 -5.56 14.24
N LYS A 83 -14.10 -5.24 15.42
CA LYS A 83 -13.31 -4.87 16.61
C LYS A 83 -12.36 -5.98 17.04
N LYS A 84 -12.79 -7.25 17.02
CA LYS A 84 -11.94 -8.37 17.46
C LYS A 84 -10.79 -8.62 16.48
N LEU A 85 -11.04 -8.53 15.18
CA LEU A 85 -9.98 -8.73 14.18
C LEU A 85 -8.99 -7.59 14.10
N ILE A 86 -9.45 -6.34 14.22
CA ILE A 86 -8.54 -5.21 14.35
C ILE A 86 -7.64 -5.42 15.58
N GLY A 87 -8.21 -5.86 16.71
CA GLY A 87 -7.44 -6.21 17.91
C GLY A 87 -6.41 -7.31 17.66
N ALA A 88 -6.81 -8.42 17.01
CA ALA A 88 -5.91 -9.51 16.64
C ALA A 88 -4.79 -9.04 15.71
N SER A 89 -5.08 -8.19 14.72
CA SER A 89 -4.06 -7.63 13.83
C SER A 89 -3.05 -6.76 14.57
N ILE A 90 -3.47 -5.99 15.58
CA ILE A 90 -2.58 -5.16 16.39
C ILE A 90 -1.65 -6.06 17.23
N VAL A 91 -2.18 -7.13 17.82
CA VAL A 91 -1.37 -8.11 18.56
C VAL A 91 -0.36 -8.81 17.64
N ILE A 92 -0.78 -9.21 16.43
CA ILE A 92 0.11 -9.83 15.44
C ILE A 92 1.19 -8.85 14.99
N ALA A 93 0.85 -7.57 14.77
CA ALA A 93 1.81 -6.53 14.44
C ALA A 93 2.83 -6.30 15.58
N ALA A 94 2.36 -6.24 16.82
CA ALA A 94 3.23 -6.08 17.99
C ALA A 94 4.15 -7.30 18.18
N ALA A 95 3.63 -8.52 18.00
CA ALA A 95 4.42 -9.74 18.05
C ALA A 95 5.48 -9.79 16.94
N GLY A 96 5.12 -9.37 15.72
CA GLY A 96 6.06 -9.24 14.61
C GLY A 96 7.14 -8.20 14.87
N ALA A 97 6.79 -7.03 15.41
CA ALA A 97 7.75 -6.00 15.80
C ALA A 97 8.67 -6.49 16.92
N PHE A 98 8.13 -7.15 17.95
CA PHE A 98 8.93 -7.74 19.03
C PHE A 98 9.89 -8.82 18.51
N LEU A 99 9.42 -9.74 17.66
CA LEU A 99 10.28 -10.76 17.08
C LEU A 99 11.37 -10.13 16.19
N GLY A 100 11.03 -9.05 15.47
CA GLY A 100 11.98 -8.24 14.71
C GLY A 100 13.06 -7.63 15.60
N SER A 101 12.71 -7.14 16.80
CA SER A 101 13.67 -6.52 17.71
C SER A 101 14.66 -7.49 18.33
N VAL A 102 14.32 -8.77 18.43
CA VAL A 102 15.21 -9.84 18.93
C VAL A 102 15.72 -10.75 17.82
N SER A 103 15.53 -10.39 16.55
CA SER A 103 15.91 -11.24 15.41
C SER A 103 17.42 -11.37 15.29
N MET A 104 17.94 -12.57 15.52
CA MET A 104 19.38 -12.88 15.41
C MET A 104 19.73 -13.69 14.16
N THR A 105 18.73 -14.15 13.42
CA THR A 105 18.92 -14.95 12.20
C THR A 105 17.98 -14.49 11.08
N PRO A 106 18.31 -14.78 9.81
CA PRO A 106 17.42 -14.50 8.68
C PRO A 106 16.04 -15.14 8.85
N LEU A 107 15.97 -16.36 9.38
CA LEU A 107 14.70 -17.06 9.57
C LEU A 107 13.80 -16.36 10.60
N MET A 108 14.36 -15.93 11.74
CA MET A 108 13.61 -15.12 12.72
C MET A 108 13.06 -13.85 12.08
N PHE A 109 13.87 -13.19 11.25
CA PHE A 109 13.47 -11.97 10.56
C PHE A 109 12.39 -12.22 9.49
N ILE A 110 12.41 -13.36 8.79
CA ILE A 110 11.35 -13.78 7.86
C ILE A 110 10.03 -13.97 8.61
N VAL A 111 10.06 -14.64 9.77
CA VAL A 111 8.86 -14.84 10.60
C VAL A 111 8.34 -13.49 11.11
N ALA A 112 9.22 -12.63 11.63
CA ALA A 112 8.87 -11.28 12.07
C ALA A 112 8.22 -10.46 10.94
N SER A 113 8.86 -10.44 9.77
CA SER A 113 8.36 -9.76 8.56
C SER A 113 7.03 -10.33 8.07
N THR A 114 6.83 -11.63 8.19
CA THR A 114 5.59 -12.32 7.85
C THR A 114 4.46 -11.86 8.75
N LEU A 115 4.65 -11.85 10.08
CA LEU A 115 3.65 -11.33 11.03
C LEU A 115 3.32 -9.85 10.74
N LEU A 116 4.35 -9.05 10.47
CA LEU A 116 4.21 -7.64 10.09
C LEU A 116 3.56 -7.41 8.71
N THR A 117 3.47 -8.43 7.86
CA THR A 117 2.77 -8.36 6.57
C THR A 117 1.34 -8.91 6.69
N LEU A 118 1.16 -9.98 7.47
CA LEU A 118 -0.13 -10.63 7.71
C LEU A 118 -1.10 -9.78 8.53
N ASN A 119 -0.62 -8.90 9.42
CA ASN A 119 -1.54 -8.01 10.14
C ASN A 119 -2.36 -7.14 9.17
N SER A 120 -1.80 -6.68 8.05
CA SER A 120 -2.51 -5.84 7.09
C SER A 120 -3.68 -6.59 6.46
N THR A 121 -3.50 -7.89 6.19
CA THR A 121 -4.55 -8.79 5.69
C THR A 121 -5.71 -8.97 6.67
N LEU A 122 -5.43 -8.93 7.98
CA LEU A 122 -6.44 -9.03 9.04
C LEU A 122 -7.02 -7.67 9.45
N TYR A 123 -6.32 -6.57 9.16
CA TYR A 123 -6.72 -5.21 9.52
C TYR A 123 -7.64 -4.59 8.48
N HIS A 124 -7.29 -4.62 7.18
CA HIS A 124 -7.96 -3.78 6.18
C HIS A 124 -9.45 -4.12 5.95
N PRO A 125 -9.87 -5.38 5.70
CA PRO A 125 -11.28 -5.67 5.47
C PRO A 125 -12.22 -5.22 6.61
N PRO A 126 -11.96 -5.59 7.90
CA PRO A 126 -12.82 -5.15 8.99
C PRO A 126 -12.73 -3.64 9.26
N ALA A 127 -11.56 -3.02 9.09
CA ALA A 127 -11.40 -1.58 9.26
C ALA A 127 -12.17 -0.79 8.18
N GLN A 128 -12.11 -1.22 6.92
CA GLN A 128 -12.83 -0.61 5.82
C GLN A 128 -14.35 -0.71 5.99
N SER A 129 -14.84 -1.86 6.45
CA SER A 129 -16.26 -2.03 6.80
C SER A 129 -16.64 -1.07 7.91
N TYR A 130 -15.93 -1.11 9.05
CA TYR A 130 -16.25 -0.27 10.19
C TYR A 130 -16.24 1.23 9.86
N VAL A 131 -15.21 1.72 9.15
CA VAL A 131 -15.08 3.12 8.74
C VAL A 131 -16.19 3.52 7.77
N SER A 132 -16.63 2.60 6.92
CA SER A 132 -17.79 2.82 6.07
C SER A 132 -19.10 2.91 6.84
N ASP A 133 -19.28 2.06 7.84
CA ASP A 133 -20.54 1.91 8.58
C ASP A 133 -20.81 3.09 9.54
N ILE A 134 -19.77 3.85 9.90
CA ILE A 134 -19.90 5.09 10.69
C ILE A 134 -20.13 6.34 9.83
N ALA A 135 -20.11 6.21 8.49
CA ALA A 135 -20.27 7.32 7.56
C ALA A 135 -21.66 7.33 6.92
N SER A 136 -22.19 8.53 6.66
CA SER A 136 -23.38 8.68 5.81
C SER A 136 -23.05 8.22 4.38
N PRO A 137 -24.05 7.77 3.58
CA PRO A 137 -23.82 7.38 2.19
C PRO A 137 -23.10 8.47 1.36
N GLN A 138 -23.40 9.74 1.62
CA GLN A 138 -22.85 10.89 0.89
C GLN A 138 -21.40 11.23 1.30
N ASP A 139 -21.01 10.94 2.54
CA ASP A 139 -19.67 11.27 3.06
C ASP A 139 -18.71 10.07 3.08
N ARG A 140 -19.18 8.85 2.77
CA ARG A 140 -18.40 7.59 2.84
C ARG A 140 -17.04 7.68 2.14
N SER A 141 -16.99 8.18 0.91
CA SER A 141 -15.74 8.31 0.15
C SER A 141 -14.77 9.30 0.81
N ARG A 142 -15.28 10.38 1.41
CA ARG A 142 -14.46 11.36 2.14
C ARG A 142 -13.90 10.77 3.42
N VAL A 143 -14.74 10.08 4.20
CA VAL A 143 -14.35 9.42 5.44
C VAL A 143 -13.30 8.32 5.19
N LEU A 144 -13.49 7.50 4.15
CA LEU A 144 -12.49 6.51 3.72
C LEU A 144 -11.18 7.18 3.29
N GLY A 145 -11.26 8.28 2.53
CA GLY A 145 -10.09 9.06 2.13
C GLY A 145 -9.29 9.59 3.33
N ILE A 146 -9.97 10.13 4.34
CA ILE A 146 -9.35 10.56 5.59
C ILE A 146 -8.70 9.37 6.31
N TRP A 147 -9.38 8.23 6.40
CA TRP A 147 -8.82 7.01 7.01
C TRP A 147 -7.56 6.49 6.30
N PHE A 148 -7.50 6.59 4.96
CA PHE A 148 -6.31 6.23 4.18
C PHE A 148 -5.08 7.11 4.48
N THR A 149 -5.28 8.35 4.96
CA THR A 149 -4.15 9.21 5.39
C THR A 149 -3.38 8.59 6.56
N GLY A 150 -4.07 7.88 7.46
CA GLY A 150 -3.43 7.15 8.55
C GLY A 150 -2.47 6.08 8.04
N GLY A 151 -2.92 5.26 7.08
CA GLY A 151 -2.07 4.25 6.45
C GLY A 151 -0.85 4.84 5.76
N THR A 152 -1.04 5.90 4.97
CA THR A 152 0.06 6.60 4.28
C THR A 152 1.07 7.18 5.26
N THR A 153 0.59 7.73 6.37
CA THR A 153 1.43 8.24 7.46
C THR A 153 2.23 7.09 8.09
N GLY A 154 1.58 5.97 8.41
CA GLY A 154 2.25 4.78 8.96
C GLY A 154 3.32 4.22 8.04
N VAL A 155 3.02 4.07 6.75
CA VAL A 155 3.99 3.63 5.72
C VAL A 155 5.21 4.56 5.66
N SER A 156 5.01 5.86 5.85
CA SER A 156 6.10 6.85 5.85
C SER A 156 6.90 6.83 7.16
N LEU A 157 6.25 6.61 8.30
CA LEU A 157 6.88 6.61 9.62
C LEU A 157 7.87 5.47 9.80
N GLY A 158 7.67 4.32 9.16
CA GLY A 158 8.64 3.22 9.18
C GLY A 158 10.06 3.64 8.73
N PRO A 159 10.26 3.96 7.44
CA PRO A 159 11.56 4.40 6.93
C PRO A 159 12.04 5.73 7.54
N LEU A 160 11.12 6.63 7.93
CA LEU A 160 11.47 7.86 8.63
C LEU A 160 12.04 7.58 10.04
N SER A 161 11.47 6.60 10.76
CA SER A 161 11.98 6.19 12.07
C SER A 161 13.37 5.57 11.96
N ILE A 162 13.68 4.82 10.90
CA ILE A 162 15.06 4.40 10.60
C ILE A 162 15.94 5.64 10.40
N THR A 163 15.53 6.56 9.53
CA THR A 163 16.32 7.76 9.21
C THR A 163 16.68 8.57 10.46
N ILE A 164 15.71 8.84 11.32
CA ILE A 164 15.87 9.70 12.50
C ILE A 164 16.51 8.91 13.66
N LEU A 165 15.94 7.78 14.05
CA LEU A 165 16.39 7.06 15.25
C LEU A 165 17.75 6.38 15.03
N MET A 166 18.00 5.80 13.85
CA MET A 166 19.31 5.22 13.54
C MET A 166 20.32 6.28 13.14
N GLY A 167 19.91 7.24 12.28
CA GLY A 167 20.83 8.24 11.74
C GLY A 167 21.23 9.35 12.70
N VAL A 168 20.33 9.76 13.60
CA VAL A 168 20.55 10.88 14.54
C VAL A 168 20.76 10.39 15.96
N LEU A 169 19.92 9.45 16.42
CA LEU A 169 19.97 8.95 17.80
C LEU A 169 20.82 7.68 17.99
N ALA A 170 21.46 7.21 16.91
CA ALA A 170 22.34 6.03 16.90
C ALA A 170 21.68 4.72 17.40
N PHE A 171 20.35 4.59 17.25
CA PHE A 171 19.66 3.35 17.56
C PHE A 171 20.00 2.26 16.54
N THR A 172 20.12 1.02 17.00
CA THR A 172 20.14 -0.15 16.12
C THR A 172 18.75 -0.39 15.52
N TRP A 173 18.68 -1.06 14.37
CA TRP A 173 17.40 -1.40 13.74
C TRP A 173 16.51 -2.27 14.65
N ARG A 174 17.13 -3.11 15.49
CA ARG A 174 16.47 -3.89 16.54
C ARG A 174 15.80 -3.01 17.61
N GLN A 175 16.52 -2.00 18.12
CA GLN A 175 15.95 -1.05 19.08
C GLN A 175 14.77 -0.26 18.50
N ILE A 176 14.79 0.04 17.20
CA ILE A 176 13.68 0.73 16.54
C ILE A 176 12.44 -0.18 16.42
N TYR A 177 12.63 -1.47 16.14
CA TYR A 177 11.52 -2.43 16.24
C TYR A 177 10.96 -2.51 17.67
N SER A 178 11.83 -2.55 18.70
CA SER A 178 11.41 -2.50 20.11
C SER A 178 10.62 -1.22 20.42
N PHE A 179 11.07 -0.08 19.90
CA PHE A 179 10.39 1.21 20.06
C PHE A 179 8.95 1.14 19.56
N TRP A 180 8.69 0.51 18.40
CA TRP A 180 7.35 0.42 17.81
C TRP A 180 6.39 -0.55 18.53
N VAL A 181 6.88 -1.48 19.35
CA VAL A 181 6.02 -2.42 20.08
C VAL A 181 5.01 -1.68 20.96
N ILE A 182 5.46 -0.71 21.75
CA ILE A 182 4.60 0.04 22.68
C ILE A 182 3.56 0.88 21.94
N PRO A 183 3.93 1.74 20.96
CA PRO A 183 2.96 2.47 20.13
C PRO A 183 1.93 1.56 19.46
N ILE A 184 2.34 0.41 18.91
CA ILE A 184 1.39 -0.53 18.30
C ILE A 184 0.39 -1.03 19.35
N LEU A 185 0.84 -1.45 20.53
CA LEU A 185 -0.04 -1.92 21.61
C LEU A 185 -0.96 -0.83 22.16
N LEU A 186 -0.55 0.44 22.15
CA LEU A 186 -1.45 1.57 22.48
C LEU A 186 -2.65 1.65 21.53
N GLY A 187 -2.53 1.10 20.32
CA GLY A 187 -3.66 0.90 19.41
C GLY A 187 -4.80 0.06 20.03
N LEU A 188 -4.50 -0.89 20.93
CA LEU A 188 -5.52 -1.67 21.66
C LEU A 188 -6.30 -0.80 22.65
N VAL A 189 -5.63 0.18 23.27
CA VAL A 189 -6.29 1.15 24.17
C VAL A 189 -7.27 1.99 23.37
N GLY A 190 -6.86 2.51 22.20
CA GLY A 190 -7.77 3.22 21.31
C GLY A 190 -8.94 2.35 20.87
N LEU A 191 -8.67 1.10 20.49
CA LEU A 191 -9.67 0.13 20.08
C LEU A 191 -10.68 -0.19 21.20
N TYR A 192 -10.27 -0.20 22.46
CA TYR A 192 -11.18 -0.42 23.60
C TYR A 192 -12.33 0.59 23.60
N PHE A 193 -12.04 1.86 23.30
CA PHE A 193 -13.04 2.94 23.22
C PHE A 193 -13.83 2.97 21.91
N LEU A 194 -13.55 2.08 20.96
CA LEU A 194 -14.29 1.98 19.71
C LEU A 194 -15.72 1.49 19.97
N LYS A 195 -16.70 2.33 19.61
CA LYS A 195 -18.14 2.01 19.71
C LYS A 195 -18.61 1.23 18.48
N PRO A 196 -19.53 0.26 18.62
CA PRO A 196 -20.10 -0.44 17.46
C PRO A 196 -20.85 0.56 16.54
N PRO A 197 -20.91 0.31 15.22
CA PRO A 197 -21.76 1.08 14.32
C PRO A 197 -23.24 0.94 14.72
N THR A 198 -24.05 1.97 14.50
CA THR A 198 -25.47 1.97 14.85
C THR A 198 -26.29 1.20 13.81
N GLU A 199 -27.16 0.26 14.25
CA GLU A 199 -27.99 -0.62 13.37
C GLU A 199 -28.83 0.13 12.30
N MET A 200 -29.15 1.41 12.52
CA MET A 200 -29.93 2.22 11.57
C MET A 200 -29.19 2.46 10.24
N VAL A 201 -27.86 2.63 10.27
CA VAL A 201 -27.07 2.93 9.07
C VAL A 201 -26.99 1.70 8.15
N GLU A 202 -26.91 0.50 8.74
CA GLU A 202 -26.84 -0.77 8.02
C GLU A 202 -28.09 -1.04 7.16
N LYS A 203 -29.28 -0.68 7.67
CA LYS A 203 -30.57 -0.84 6.95
C LYS A 203 -30.73 0.12 5.77
N GLU A 204 -30.27 1.37 5.88
CA GLU A 204 -30.33 2.35 4.80
C GLU A 204 -29.34 2.02 3.67
N ILE A 205 -28.14 1.55 4.03
CA ILE A 205 -27.13 1.10 3.07
C ILE A 205 -27.66 -0.09 2.27
N ARG A 206 -28.22 -1.12 2.91
CA ARG A 206 -28.69 -2.32 2.18
C ARG A 206 -29.73 -1.99 1.10
N LYS A 207 -30.61 -1.01 1.37
CA LYS A 207 -31.60 -0.50 0.41
C LYS A 207 -30.99 0.28 -0.76
N SER A 208 -29.85 0.96 -0.58
CA SER A 208 -29.23 1.75 -1.66
C SER A 208 -28.53 0.89 -2.71
N TRP A 209 -28.11 -0.33 -2.35
CA TRP A 209 -27.37 -1.25 -3.22
C TRP A 209 -28.29 -2.11 -4.09
N GLU A 210 -29.56 -2.23 -3.70
CA GLU A 210 -30.58 -3.00 -4.44
C GLU A 210 -31.04 -2.30 -5.73
N ASN A 211 -30.78 -0.99 -5.89
CA ASN A 211 -31.34 -0.14 -6.95
C ASN A 211 -30.36 0.25 -8.08
N GLU A 212 -29.14 -0.31 -8.15
CA GLU A 212 -28.20 0.00 -9.26
C GLU A 212 -28.33 -0.99 -10.43
N GLU A 213 -28.48 -0.45 -11.65
CA GLU A 213 -28.55 -1.20 -12.92
C GLU A 213 -27.27 -1.98 -13.23
N THR A 214 -27.46 -3.15 -13.87
CA THR A 214 -26.48 -4.25 -13.91
C THR A 214 -25.63 -4.24 -15.18
N VAL A 215 -24.34 -4.53 -14.98
CA VAL A 215 -23.48 -5.12 -16.02
C VAL A 215 -23.54 -6.63 -15.80
N ASP A 216 -23.85 -7.42 -16.84
CA ASP A 216 -24.19 -8.84 -16.67
C ASP A 216 -23.02 -9.76 -16.31
N THR A 217 -21.77 -9.33 -16.56
CA THR A 217 -20.58 -10.19 -16.37
C THR A 217 -19.36 -9.46 -15.80
N LEU A 218 -18.76 -10.04 -14.74
CA LEU A 218 -17.58 -9.50 -14.04
C LEU A 218 -16.29 -9.60 -14.85
N LEU A 219 -16.11 -10.68 -15.61
CA LEU A 219 -14.93 -10.92 -16.44
C LEU A 219 -15.16 -10.50 -17.89
N ASN A 220 -15.63 -9.27 -18.09
CA ASN A 220 -15.68 -8.69 -19.44
C ASN A 220 -14.25 -8.44 -19.98
N SER A 221 -14.12 -8.31 -21.30
CA SER A 221 -12.81 -8.15 -21.96
C SER A 221 -11.99 -6.98 -21.42
N ASN A 222 -12.64 -5.87 -21.04
CA ASN A 222 -11.96 -4.68 -20.50
C ASN A 222 -11.41 -4.93 -19.09
N MET A 223 -12.18 -5.62 -18.23
CA MET A 223 -11.71 -6.06 -16.91
C MET A 223 -10.51 -7.00 -17.04
N ILE A 224 -10.59 -7.99 -17.95
CA ILE A 224 -9.48 -8.92 -18.20
C ILE A 224 -8.23 -8.17 -18.64
N LEU A 225 -8.34 -7.23 -19.59
CA LEU A 225 -7.21 -6.43 -20.06
C LEU A 225 -6.66 -5.50 -18.97
N LEU A 226 -7.51 -4.95 -18.10
CA LEU A 226 -7.09 -4.18 -16.93
C LEU A 226 -6.30 -5.06 -15.95
N LEU A 227 -6.77 -6.28 -15.68
CA LEU A 227 -6.08 -7.25 -14.81
C LEU A 227 -4.76 -7.72 -15.41
N ILE A 228 -4.69 -7.98 -16.73
CA ILE A 228 -3.45 -8.35 -17.42
C ILE A 228 -2.44 -7.20 -17.35
N SER A 229 -2.84 -5.98 -17.70
CA SER A 229 -1.99 -4.79 -17.56
C SER A 229 -1.50 -4.61 -16.11
N GLY A 230 -2.42 -4.74 -15.15
CA GLY A 230 -2.10 -4.71 -13.72
C GLY A 230 -1.06 -5.76 -13.35
N THR A 231 -1.24 -7.00 -13.79
CA THR A 231 -0.31 -8.13 -13.55
C THR A 231 1.09 -7.85 -14.07
N VAL A 232 1.22 -7.46 -15.34
CA VAL A 232 2.51 -7.11 -15.95
C VAL A 232 3.20 -6.00 -15.15
N ARG A 233 2.47 -4.94 -14.80
CA ARG A 233 3.03 -3.84 -14.02
C ARG A 233 3.43 -4.24 -12.61
N ARG A 234 2.62 -5.06 -11.92
CA ARG A 234 2.93 -5.52 -10.55
C ARG A 234 4.14 -6.44 -10.53
N PHE A 235 4.33 -7.21 -11.59
CA PHE A 235 5.55 -7.97 -11.81
C PHE A 235 6.78 -7.06 -11.95
N GLY A 236 6.72 -6.02 -12.79
CA GLY A 236 7.78 -5.02 -12.89
C GLY A 236 8.11 -4.35 -11.55
N GLY A 237 7.09 -3.89 -10.82
CA GLY A 237 7.31 -3.28 -9.50
C GLY A 237 7.87 -4.27 -8.47
N GLY A 238 7.48 -5.54 -8.56
CA GLY A 238 8.02 -6.61 -7.73
C GLY A 238 9.51 -6.89 -7.99
N LEU A 239 10.00 -6.75 -9.23
CA LEU A 239 11.42 -6.95 -9.56
C LEU A 239 12.30 -5.94 -8.81
N SER A 240 11.88 -4.67 -8.81
CA SER A 240 12.61 -3.61 -8.12
C SER A 240 12.48 -3.67 -6.59
N ALA A 241 11.48 -4.39 -6.08
CA ALA A 241 11.19 -4.45 -4.65
C ALA A 241 12.33 -5.12 -3.89
N GLY A 242 12.89 -4.40 -2.92
CA GLY A 242 14.00 -4.86 -2.08
C GLY A 242 15.39 -4.71 -2.69
N PHE A 243 15.53 -4.82 -4.01
CA PHE A 243 16.83 -4.64 -4.68
C PHE A 243 17.18 -3.17 -4.95
N MET A 244 16.19 -2.28 -5.02
CA MET A 244 16.43 -0.83 -5.13
C MET A 244 17.32 -0.30 -4.00
N THR A 245 16.97 -0.62 -2.75
CA THR A 245 17.68 -0.08 -1.59
C THR A 245 19.08 -0.68 -1.49
N ILE A 246 19.23 -1.95 -1.84
CA ILE A 246 20.53 -2.63 -1.94
C ILE A 246 21.42 -1.96 -3.00
N TRP A 247 20.90 -1.71 -4.20
CA TRP A 247 21.66 -1.04 -5.25
C TRP A 247 22.08 0.38 -4.86
N LEU A 248 21.18 1.16 -4.23
CA LEU A 248 21.52 2.49 -3.74
C LEU A 248 22.65 2.45 -2.71
N ALA A 249 22.63 1.48 -1.80
CA ALA A 249 23.69 1.32 -0.80
C ALA A 249 25.01 0.80 -1.41
N GLU A 250 24.97 -0.34 -2.10
CA GLU A 250 26.16 -1.06 -2.58
C GLU A 250 26.80 -0.39 -3.80
N SER A 251 25.99 0.09 -4.75
CA SER A 251 26.48 0.63 -6.03
C SER A 251 26.53 2.15 -6.07
N GLN A 252 25.64 2.85 -5.35
CA GLN A 252 25.62 4.32 -5.31
C GLN A 252 26.22 4.91 -4.02
N GLY A 253 26.56 4.08 -3.03
CA GLY A 253 27.17 4.53 -1.78
C GLY A 253 26.22 5.31 -0.86
N TRP A 254 24.90 5.15 -1.02
CA TRP A 254 23.93 5.83 -0.17
C TRP A 254 23.92 5.23 1.22
N ASN A 255 23.84 6.10 2.23
CA ASN A 255 23.65 5.65 3.60
C ASN A 255 22.18 5.30 3.90
N ILE A 256 21.96 4.63 5.03
CA ILE A 256 20.63 4.15 5.42
C ILE A 256 19.61 5.28 5.61
N SER A 257 20.06 6.45 6.09
CA SER A 257 19.22 7.63 6.31
C SER A 257 18.76 8.25 4.98
N GLN A 258 19.62 8.26 3.96
CA GLN A 258 19.27 8.70 2.61
C GLN A 258 18.20 7.81 1.99
N ILE A 259 18.36 6.49 2.11
CA ILE A 259 17.39 5.50 1.62
C ILE A 259 16.05 5.63 2.37
N GLY A 260 16.11 5.73 3.69
CA GLY A 260 14.91 5.90 4.52
C GLY A 260 14.17 7.21 4.22
N LEU A 261 14.89 8.32 4.05
CA LEU A 261 14.28 9.60 3.68
C LEU A 261 13.60 9.52 2.31
N MET A 262 14.25 8.90 1.32
CA MET A 262 13.68 8.69 -0.01
C MET A 262 12.35 7.92 0.06
N LEU A 263 12.30 6.80 0.79
CA LEU A 263 11.09 5.99 0.94
C LEU A 263 9.99 6.70 1.73
N ALA A 264 10.36 7.43 2.79
CA ALA A 264 9.44 8.21 3.61
C ALA A 264 8.79 9.34 2.82
N VAL A 265 9.60 10.20 2.19
CA VAL A 265 9.08 11.31 1.37
C VAL A 265 8.28 10.77 0.20
N GLY A 266 8.74 9.72 -0.47
CA GLY A 266 8.00 9.06 -1.55
C GLY A 266 6.63 8.50 -1.14
N SER A 267 6.36 8.34 0.15
CA SER A 267 5.06 7.93 0.68
C SER A 267 4.23 9.13 1.14
N LEU A 268 4.85 10.12 1.81
CA LEU A 268 4.19 11.36 2.27
C LEU A 268 3.62 12.21 1.13
N VAL A 269 4.24 12.16 -0.05
CA VAL A 269 3.75 12.82 -1.27
C VAL A 269 2.31 12.38 -1.60
N GLY A 270 1.91 11.18 -1.17
CA GLY A 270 0.54 10.68 -1.31
C GLY A 270 -0.53 11.48 -0.58
N LEU A 271 -0.17 12.21 0.49
CA LEU A 271 -1.10 13.09 1.22
C LEU A 271 -1.65 14.21 0.33
N VAL A 272 -0.87 14.64 -0.66
CA VAL A 272 -1.27 15.66 -1.64
C VAL A 272 -1.74 15.01 -2.93
N ALA A 273 -1.03 13.97 -3.41
CA ALA A 273 -1.32 13.35 -4.69
C ALA A 273 -2.69 12.64 -4.72
N SER A 274 -3.09 11.95 -3.65
CA SER A 274 -4.37 11.20 -3.66
C SER A 274 -5.60 12.12 -3.79
N PRO A 275 -5.79 13.18 -2.95
CA PRO A 275 -6.92 14.10 -3.13
C PRO A 275 -6.91 14.81 -4.49
N LEU A 276 -5.73 15.24 -4.94
CA LEU A 276 -5.59 15.91 -6.24
C LEU A 276 -5.96 14.97 -7.40
N GLY A 277 -5.61 13.69 -7.30
CA GLY A 277 -5.92 12.69 -8.31
C GLY A 277 -7.41 12.49 -8.51
N GLY A 278 -8.19 12.51 -7.42
CA GLY A 278 -9.65 12.44 -7.48
C GLY A 278 -10.27 13.64 -8.21
N GLU A 279 -9.82 14.85 -7.91
CA GLU A 279 -10.30 16.07 -8.57
C GLU A 279 -9.93 16.10 -10.06
N LEU A 280 -8.71 15.70 -10.40
CA LEU A 280 -8.29 15.60 -11.80
C LEU A 280 -9.06 14.52 -12.56
N ALA A 281 -9.40 13.40 -11.91
CA ALA A 281 -10.16 12.32 -12.54
C ALA A 281 -11.57 12.80 -12.91
N TYR A 282 -12.20 13.56 -12.01
CA TYR A 282 -13.49 14.19 -12.25
C TYR A 282 -13.48 15.14 -13.46
N ARG A 283 -12.39 15.91 -13.64
CA ARG A 283 -12.28 16.90 -14.73
C ARG A 283 -11.87 16.30 -16.07
N TYR A 284 -10.97 15.32 -16.08
CA TYR A 284 -10.31 14.84 -17.29
C TYR A 284 -10.68 13.41 -17.70
N GLY A 285 -11.46 12.71 -16.88
CA GLY A 285 -11.84 11.31 -17.09
C GLY A 285 -10.84 10.33 -16.48
N ASP A 286 -11.35 9.24 -15.89
CA ASP A 286 -10.55 8.25 -15.17
C ASP A 286 -9.53 7.55 -16.06
N LYS A 287 -9.91 7.17 -17.29
CA LYS A 287 -9.03 6.42 -18.20
C LYS A 287 -7.85 7.27 -18.66
N LYS A 288 -8.13 8.49 -19.12
CA LYS A 288 -7.10 9.43 -19.59
C LYS A 288 -6.15 9.81 -18.47
N LEU A 289 -6.68 10.15 -17.29
CA LEU A 289 -5.83 10.47 -16.15
C LEU A 289 -4.98 9.27 -15.73
N PHE A 290 -5.55 8.07 -15.66
CA PHE A 290 -4.78 6.89 -15.28
C PHE A 290 -3.66 6.61 -16.28
N GLY A 291 -3.93 6.67 -17.59
CA GLY A 291 -2.88 6.52 -18.61
C GLY A 291 -1.75 7.55 -18.47
N PHE A 292 -2.10 8.83 -18.29
CA PHE A 292 -1.13 9.92 -18.11
C PHE A 292 -0.27 9.74 -16.86
N THR A 293 -0.90 9.41 -15.73
CA THR A 293 -0.20 9.21 -14.45
C THR A 293 0.72 8.00 -14.48
N LEU A 294 0.35 6.93 -15.16
CA LEU A 294 1.22 5.79 -15.38
C LEU A 294 2.43 6.14 -16.24
N PHE A 295 2.21 6.82 -17.37
CA PHE A 295 3.30 7.29 -18.21
C PHE A 295 4.28 8.16 -17.43
N GLY A 296 3.78 9.17 -16.70
CA GLY A 296 4.60 10.04 -15.86
C GLY A 296 5.37 9.23 -14.81
N SER A 297 4.69 8.34 -14.09
CA SER A 297 5.34 7.49 -13.08
C SER A 297 6.47 6.65 -13.69
N TYR A 298 6.25 6.00 -14.84
CA TYR A 298 7.23 5.10 -15.44
C TYR A 298 8.37 5.83 -16.13
N ALA A 299 8.10 6.97 -16.76
CA ALA A 299 9.12 7.83 -17.35
C ALA A 299 10.09 8.35 -16.28
N PHE A 300 9.56 8.85 -15.15
CA PHE A 300 10.41 9.33 -14.06
C PHE A 300 11.12 8.20 -13.30
N PHE A 301 10.51 7.00 -13.21
CA PHE A 301 11.19 5.82 -12.71
C PHE A 301 12.42 5.49 -13.57
N ALA A 302 12.24 5.37 -14.89
CA ALA A 302 13.33 5.08 -15.81
C ALA A 302 14.39 6.19 -15.78
N LEU A 303 13.97 7.46 -15.81
CA LEU A 303 14.85 8.63 -15.75
C LEU A 303 15.75 8.61 -14.52
N ALA A 304 15.24 8.22 -13.35
CA ALA A 304 16.01 8.19 -12.10
C ALA A 304 17.34 7.43 -12.24
N PHE A 305 17.36 6.34 -13.01
CA PHE A 305 18.56 5.50 -13.20
C PHE A 305 19.58 6.04 -14.21
N PHE A 306 19.26 7.12 -14.91
CA PHE A 306 20.20 7.86 -15.76
C PHE A 306 20.74 9.12 -15.06
N LEU A 307 20.08 9.56 -13.99
CA LEU A 307 20.50 10.73 -13.22
C LEU A 307 21.62 10.35 -12.25
N LYS A 308 22.71 11.12 -12.30
CA LYS A 308 23.83 10.95 -11.38
C LYS A 308 23.62 11.79 -10.12
N GLY A 309 23.93 11.20 -8.97
CA GLY A 309 23.94 11.88 -7.68
C GLY A 309 22.61 11.78 -6.93
N TYR A 310 22.70 12.09 -5.63
CA TYR A 310 21.61 11.90 -4.66
C TYR A 310 20.36 12.73 -4.98
N TRP A 311 20.51 14.05 -5.12
CA TRP A 311 19.36 14.96 -5.28
C TRP A 311 18.61 14.78 -6.61
N PRO A 312 19.27 14.65 -7.78
CA PRO A 312 18.57 14.39 -9.04
C PRO A 312 17.78 13.07 -9.01
N PHE A 313 18.39 11.99 -8.50
CA PHE A 313 17.70 10.71 -8.34
C PHE A 313 16.49 10.85 -7.42
N MET A 314 16.66 11.50 -6.26
CA MET A 314 15.58 11.65 -5.29
C MET A 314 14.42 12.48 -5.83
N LEU A 315 14.69 13.56 -6.59
CA LEU A 315 13.65 14.34 -7.25
C LEU A 315 12.88 13.51 -8.26
N ALA A 316 13.57 12.77 -9.15
CA ALA A 316 12.91 11.89 -10.11
C ALA A 316 12.09 10.78 -9.40
N TYR A 317 12.61 10.22 -8.32
CA TYR A 317 11.88 9.24 -7.50
C TYR A 317 10.63 9.84 -6.87
N ILE A 318 10.71 11.03 -6.27
CA ILE A 318 9.55 11.73 -5.68
C ILE A 318 8.48 11.99 -6.74
N ILE A 319 8.88 12.43 -7.93
CA ILE A 319 7.93 12.66 -9.04
C ILE A 319 7.32 11.33 -9.51
N HIS A 320 8.12 10.27 -9.65
CA HIS A 320 7.63 8.92 -9.94
C HIS A 320 6.55 8.48 -8.95
N ARG A 321 6.78 8.70 -7.65
CA ARG A 321 5.85 8.37 -6.58
C ARG A 321 4.62 9.26 -6.58
N PHE A 322 4.77 10.56 -6.83
CA PHE A 322 3.66 11.50 -6.96
C PHE A 322 2.69 11.04 -8.03
N PHE A 323 3.17 10.81 -9.26
CA PHE A 323 2.34 10.33 -10.36
C PHE A 323 1.71 8.96 -10.07
N GLY A 324 2.47 8.04 -9.47
CA GLY A 324 1.95 6.72 -9.11
C GLY A 324 0.76 6.78 -8.15
N ILE A 325 0.81 7.67 -7.16
CA ILE A 325 -0.28 7.84 -6.18
C ILE A 325 -1.42 8.70 -6.76
N LEU A 326 -1.10 9.70 -7.58
CA LEU A 326 -2.07 10.57 -8.27
C LEU A 326 -3.07 9.75 -9.12
N GLY A 327 -2.62 8.64 -9.71
CA GLY A 327 -3.48 7.75 -10.51
C GLY A 327 -4.31 6.74 -9.71
N MET A 328 -4.09 6.61 -8.40
CA MET A 328 -4.77 5.59 -7.58
C MET A 328 -6.31 5.75 -7.57
N PRO A 329 -6.88 6.96 -7.35
CA PRO A 329 -8.33 7.13 -7.36
C PRO A 329 -8.97 6.72 -8.68
N ALA A 330 -8.38 7.16 -9.80
CA ALA A 330 -8.83 6.77 -11.14
C ALA A 330 -8.80 5.25 -11.33
N SER A 331 -7.71 4.58 -10.92
CA SER A 331 -7.63 3.12 -10.96
C SER A 331 -8.77 2.42 -10.20
N MET A 332 -9.14 2.93 -9.03
CA MET A 332 -10.23 2.36 -8.23
C MET A 332 -11.58 2.56 -8.92
N THR A 333 -11.82 3.75 -9.50
CA THR A 333 -13.02 4.03 -10.27
C THR A 333 -13.12 3.15 -11.51
N LEU A 334 -12.02 2.91 -12.23
CA LEU A 334 -11.99 2.01 -13.38
C LEU A 334 -12.39 0.58 -13.01
N THR A 335 -11.83 0.03 -11.93
CA THR A 335 -12.23 -1.28 -11.42
C THR A 335 -13.72 -1.32 -11.07
N SER A 336 -14.23 -0.27 -10.42
CA SER A 336 -15.65 -0.14 -10.08
C SER A 336 -16.56 -0.10 -11.31
N LYS A 337 -16.22 0.73 -12.32
CA LYS A 337 -16.97 0.88 -13.58
C LYS A 337 -16.99 -0.41 -14.42
N LEU A 338 -15.91 -1.18 -14.37
CA LEU A 338 -15.80 -2.46 -15.09
C LEU A 338 -16.38 -3.65 -14.30
N SER A 339 -16.84 -3.44 -13.07
CA SER A 339 -17.44 -4.47 -12.22
C SER A 339 -18.96 -4.31 -12.13
N PRO A 340 -19.74 -5.41 -12.17
CA PRO A 340 -21.16 -5.37 -11.87
C PRO A 340 -21.42 -4.78 -10.48
N PRO A 341 -22.49 -3.97 -10.29
CA PRO A 341 -22.78 -3.34 -8.98
C PRO A 341 -22.83 -4.35 -7.84
N LYS A 342 -23.49 -5.50 -8.06
CA LYS A 342 -23.62 -6.60 -7.08
C LYS A 342 -22.31 -7.34 -6.79
N GLN A 343 -21.27 -7.13 -7.60
CA GLN A 343 -20.00 -7.87 -7.53
C GLN A 343 -18.78 -6.94 -7.44
N ARG A 344 -18.94 -5.63 -7.17
CA ARG A 344 -17.81 -4.69 -7.04
C ARG A 344 -16.78 -5.16 -6.00
N GLY A 345 -17.22 -5.74 -4.89
CA GLY A 345 -16.32 -6.32 -3.89
C GLY A 345 -15.43 -7.43 -4.47
N VAL A 346 -16.00 -8.30 -5.32
CA VAL A 346 -15.25 -9.35 -6.04
C VAL A 346 -14.30 -8.72 -7.06
N GLY A 347 -14.72 -7.67 -7.78
CA GLY A 347 -13.86 -6.91 -8.69
C GLY A 347 -12.64 -6.30 -8.01
N PHE A 348 -12.82 -5.69 -6.82
CA PHE A 348 -11.70 -5.18 -6.03
C PHE A 348 -10.78 -6.30 -5.54
N ALA A 349 -11.33 -7.43 -5.10
CA ALA A 349 -10.55 -8.60 -4.71
C ALA A 349 -9.73 -9.17 -5.89
N LEU A 350 -10.33 -9.28 -7.07
CA LEU A 350 -9.63 -9.69 -8.30
C LEU A 350 -8.50 -8.71 -8.65
N SER A 351 -8.72 -7.41 -8.50
CA SER A 351 -7.71 -6.39 -8.79
C SER A 351 -6.50 -6.41 -7.85
N SER A 352 -6.61 -7.07 -6.69
CA SER A 352 -5.52 -7.21 -5.72
C SER A 352 -4.70 -8.50 -5.89
N ILE A 353 -5.23 -9.53 -6.58
CA ILE A 353 -4.50 -10.77 -6.90
C ILE A 353 -3.17 -10.50 -7.63
N PRO A 354 -3.11 -9.66 -8.68
CA PRO A 354 -1.87 -9.33 -9.38
C PRO A 354 -0.73 -8.93 -8.47
N GLU A 355 -0.98 -8.09 -7.47
CA GLU A 355 0.04 -7.60 -6.55
C GLU A 355 0.56 -8.70 -5.64
N ASN A 356 -0.36 -9.50 -5.10
CA ASN A 356 -0.06 -10.53 -4.12
C ASN A 356 0.69 -11.74 -4.74
N VAL A 357 0.41 -12.08 -6.01
CA VAL A 357 1.05 -13.22 -6.69
C VAL A 357 2.33 -12.81 -7.41
N MET A 358 2.34 -11.65 -8.08
CA MET A 358 3.50 -11.27 -8.89
C MET A 358 4.68 -10.80 -8.07
N ARG A 359 4.46 -10.17 -6.91
CA ARG A 359 5.55 -9.66 -6.07
C ARG A 359 6.50 -10.75 -5.57
N PRO A 360 6.05 -11.89 -5.02
CA PRO A 360 6.94 -13.00 -4.66
C PRO A 360 7.73 -13.58 -5.84
N VAL A 361 7.05 -13.83 -6.96
CA VAL A 361 7.67 -14.41 -8.17
C VAL A 361 8.75 -13.45 -8.72
N ALA A 362 8.42 -12.17 -8.79
CA ALA A 362 9.34 -11.15 -9.26
C ALA A 362 10.55 -10.99 -8.33
N ALA A 363 10.37 -11.03 -7.01
CA ALA A 363 11.50 -10.91 -6.08
C ALA A 363 12.52 -12.07 -6.22
N ILE A 364 12.04 -13.29 -6.45
CA ILE A 364 12.91 -14.45 -6.71
C ILE A 364 13.64 -14.28 -8.05
N LEU A 365 12.94 -13.84 -9.09
CA LEU A 365 13.56 -13.60 -10.40
C LEU A 365 14.57 -12.45 -10.36
N ALA A 366 14.28 -11.39 -9.62
CA ALA A 366 15.19 -10.27 -9.43
C ALA A 366 16.50 -10.71 -8.77
N ALA A 367 16.45 -11.65 -7.83
CA ALA A 367 17.65 -12.25 -7.25
C ALA A 367 18.50 -12.97 -8.32
N VAL A 368 17.87 -13.77 -9.18
CA VAL A 368 18.57 -14.48 -10.27
C VAL A 368 19.22 -13.49 -11.24
N ILE A 369 18.52 -12.40 -11.59
CA ILE A 369 19.06 -11.33 -12.42
C ILE A 369 20.25 -10.66 -11.71
N ALA A 370 20.11 -10.38 -10.41
CA ALA A 370 21.16 -9.76 -9.59
C ALA A 370 22.46 -10.58 -9.61
N ASP A 371 22.38 -11.89 -9.47
CA ASP A 371 23.56 -12.76 -9.41
C ASP A 371 24.20 -13.00 -10.77
N THR A 372 23.41 -12.99 -11.84
CA THR A 372 23.89 -13.28 -13.20
C THR A 372 24.41 -12.04 -13.90
N TYR A 373 23.73 -10.90 -13.73
CA TYR A 373 23.96 -9.68 -14.51
C TYR A 373 24.23 -8.43 -13.64
N GLY A 374 24.19 -8.57 -12.32
CA GLY A 374 24.28 -7.46 -11.38
C GLY A 374 22.92 -6.80 -11.09
N LEU A 375 22.93 -5.81 -10.19
CA LEU A 375 21.69 -5.17 -9.70
C LEU A 375 21.06 -4.20 -10.71
N TYR A 376 21.86 -3.49 -11.51
CA TYR A 376 21.37 -2.44 -12.40
C TYR A 376 20.37 -2.93 -13.48
N PRO A 377 20.61 -4.09 -14.15
CA PRO A 377 19.66 -4.63 -15.14
C PRO A 377 18.24 -4.89 -14.61
N ILE A 378 18.05 -5.09 -13.31
CA ILE A 378 16.73 -5.24 -12.69
C ILE A 378 15.87 -4.02 -13.00
N PHE A 379 16.42 -2.81 -12.86
CA PHE A 379 15.66 -1.57 -13.01
C PHE A 379 15.35 -1.23 -14.47
N ILE A 380 16.25 -1.56 -15.38
CA ILE A 380 16.01 -1.44 -16.83
C ILE A 380 14.91 -2.42 -17.26
N THR A 381 14.97 -3.66 -16.77
CA THR A 381 13.95 -4.69 -17.02
C THR A 381 12.59 -4.26 -16.45
N THR A 382 12.57 -3.74 -15.22
CA THR A 382 11.36 -3.16 -14.61
C THR A 382 10.77 -2.04 -15.46
N SER A 383 11.61 -1.12 -15.95
CA SER A 383 11.17 0.00 -16.78
C SER A 383 10.51 -0.49 -18.08
N ALA A 384 11.13 -1.45 -18.77
CA ALA A 384 10.56 -2.06 -19.97
C ALA A 384 9.19 -2.71 -19.69
N ILE A 385 9.10 -3.50 -18.61
CA ILE A 385 7.87 -4.18 -18.20
C ILE A 385 6.76 -3.18 -17.86
N TYR A 386 7.09 -2.08 -17.19
CA TYR A 386 6.13 -1.00 -16.92
C TYR A 386 5.53 -0.42 -18.19
N PHE A 387 6.37 -0.13 -19.20
CA PHE A 387 5.88 0.40 -20.49
C PHE A 387 5.09 -0.63 -21.31
N ILE A 388 5.45 -1.92 -21.23
CA ILE A 388 4.63 -2.99 -21.82
C ILE A 388 3.24 -3.00 -21.17
N GLY A 389 3.19 -3.00 -19.84
CA GLY A 389 1.93 -2.96 -19.08
C GLY A 389 1.09 -1.71 -19.39
N LEU A 390 1.73 -0.55 -19.53
CA LEU A 390 1.09 0.69 -19.98
C LEU A 390 0.52 0.56 -21.40
N GLY A 391 1.26 -0.06 -22.34
CA GLY A 391 0.78 -0.31 -23.70
C GLY A 391 -0.48 -1.18 -23.71
N ILE A 392 -0.48 -2.27 -22.94
CA ILE A 392 -1.66 -3.14 -22.79
C ILE A 392 -2.86 -2.35 -22.25
N PHE A 393 -2.66 -1.50 -21.24
CA PHE A 393 -3.72 -0.65 -20.71
C PHE A 393 -4.24 0.33 -21.76
N HIS A 394 -3.34 1.08 -22.39
CA HIS A 394 -3.68 2.19 -23.28
C HIS A 394 -4.43 1.71 -24.53
N PHE A 395 -3.94 0.65 -25.18
CA PHE A 395 -4.52 0.13 -26.42
C PHE A 395 -5.61 -0.91 -26.19
N GLY A 396 -5.54 -1.67 -25.10
CA GLY A 396 -6.46 -2.77 -24.82
C GLY A 396 -7.72 -2.33 -24.08
N VAL A 397 -7.59 -1.62 -22.96
CA VAL A 397 -8.74 -1.30 -22.12
C VAL A 397 -9.57 -0.20 -22.79
N ARG A 398 -10.84 -0.47 -23.08
CA ARG A 398 -11.79 0.52 -23.61
C ARG A 398 -12.86 0.79 -22.57
N ILE A 399 -13.12 2.07 -22.31
CA ILE A 399 -14.14 2.52 -21.36
C ILE A 399 -14.90 3.61 -22.11
N GLU A 400 -16.23 3.48 -22.14
CA GLU A 400 -17.10 4.55 -22.58
C GLU A 400 -17.06 5.62 -21.49
N GLU A 401 -16.49 6.79 -21.81
CA GLU A 401 -16.36 7.93 -20.89
C GLU A 401 -17.63 8.77 -20.84
#